data_AF-A0A1J3FAM2-F1
#
_entry.id   AF-A0A1J3FAM2-F1
#
_cell.length_a   1.000
_cell.length_b   1.000
_cell.length_c   1.000
_cell.angle_alpha   90.00
_cell.angle_beta   90.00
_cell.angle_gamma   90.00
#
_symmetry.space_group_name_H-M   'P 1'
#
loop_
_entity.id
_entity.type
_entity.pdbx_description
1 polymer ?
#
loop_
_entity_poly.entity_id
_entity_poly.type
_entity_poly.pdbx_seq_one_letter_code
_entity_poly.pdbx_strand_id
1 'polypeptide(L)'
;KSLYKATNGFSKDCRVGKGGFGEVYKGTLPLSRHIAEVVTMGNLQHRNLVPLLGYCRRKGELLLVSEYMPNGSLDKYLFHNQNPSPSWLQ
;
A
#
# COMPACT_ATOMS: atom_id res chain seq x y z
N LYS A 1 14.90 -2.07 -7.59
CA LYS A 1 15.11 -3.54 -7.69
C LYS A 1 14.53 -4.24 -6.47
N SER A 2 14.66 -3.63 -5.29
CA SER A 2 13.97 -3.98 -4.04
C SER A 2 12.46 -4.17 -4.19
N LEU A 3 11.72 -3.17 -4.69
CA LEU A 3 10.26 -3.24 -4.83
C LEU A 3 9.80 -4.44 -5.68
N TYR A 4 10.46 -4.67 -6.82
CA TYR A 4 10.16 -5.81 -7.68
C TYR A 4 10.33 -7.15 -6.95
N LYS A 5 11.37 -7.31 -6.13
CA LYS A 5 11.55 -8.53 -5.32
C LYS A 5 10.49 -8.62 -4.21
N ALA A 6 10.19 -7.51 -3.55
CA ALA A 6 9.23 -7.45 -2.44
C ALA A 6 7.80 -7.81 -2.87
N THR A 7 7.43 -7.52 -4.12
CA THR A 7 6.11 -7.82 -4.70
C THR A 7 6.09 -9.07 -5.57
N ASN A 8 7.13 -9.91 -5.49
CA ASN A 8 7.30 -11.09 -6.35
C ASN A 8 7.09 -10.78 -7.84
N GLY A 9 7.74 -9.72 -8.31
CA GLY A 9 7.65 -9.24 -9.68
C GLY A 9 6.35 -8.53 -10.03
N PHE A 10 5.67 -7.93 -9.04
CA PHE A 10 4.31 -7.40 -9.17
C PHE A 10 3.31 -8.49 -9.59
N SER A 11 3.39 -9.66 -8.93
CA SER A 11 2.47 -10.77 -9.18
C SER A 11 1.01 -10.37 -8.90
N LYS A 12 0.08 -10.97 -9.64
CA LYS A 12 -1.37 -10.85 -9.38
C LYS A 12 -1.75 -11.32 -7.98
N ASP A 13 -1.01 -12.28 -7.40
CA ASP A 13 -1.24 -12.76 -6.03
C ASP A 13 -0.92 -11.71 -4.97
N CYS A 14 -0.06 -10.75 -5.33
CA CYS A 14 0.27 -9.60 -4.51
C CYS A 14 -0.65 -8.41 -4.78
N ARG A 15 -1.57 -8.47 -5.75
CA ARG A 15 -2.44 -7.33 -6.07
C ARG A 15 -3.50 -7.15 -4.97
N VAL A 16 -3.53 -5.96 -4.39
CA VAL A 16 -4.52 -5.54 -3.38
C VAL A 16 -5.73 -4.90 -4.06
N GLY A 17 -5.50 -4.12 -5.11
CA GLY A 17 -6.58 -3.43 -5.81
C GLY A 17 -6.08 -2.52 -6.92
N LYS A 18 -7.00 -1.72 -7.48
CA LYS A 18 -6.71 -0.72 -8.51
C LYS A 18 -7.42 0.58 -8.14
N GLY A 19 -6.65 1.65 -8.01
CA GLY A 19 -7.15 3.02 -7.85
C GLY A 19 -7.08 3.81 -9.15
N GLY A 20 -7.47 5.08 -9.09
CA GLY A 20 -7.37 6.00 -10.24
C GLY A 20 -5.92 6.27 -10.68
N PHE A 21 -4.95 6.10 -9.78
CA PHE A 21 -3.53 6.34 -10.01
C PHE A 21 -2.74 5.07 -10.37
N GLY A 22 -3.40 3.93 -10.52
CA GLY A 22 -2.77 2.68 -10.90
C GLY A 22 -3.10 1.52 -9.98
N GLU A 23 -2.30 0.47 -10.06
CA GLU A 23 -2.48 -0.77 -9.32
C GLU A 23 -1.71 -0.76 -7.99
N VAL A 24 -2.30 -1.38 -6.98
CA VAL A 24 -1.74 -1.46 -5.63
C VAL A 24 -1.33 -2.89 -5.34
N TYR A 25 -0.11 -3.07 -4.86
CA TYR A 25 0.48 -4.37 -4.57
C TYR A 25 0.97 -4.43 -3.12
N LYS A 26 0.75 -5.56 -2.45
CA LYS A 26 1.36 -5.88 -1.15
C LYS A 26 2.74 -6.48 -1.37
N GLY A 27 3.67 -6.16 -0.48
CA GLY A 27 5.01 -6.71 -0.52
C GLY A 27 5.71 -6.56 0.82
N THR A 28 6.74 -7.36 1.04
CA THR A 28 7.57 -7.28 2.25
C THR A 28 8.93 -6.71 1.89
N LEU A 29 9.28 -5.57 2.47
CA LEU A 29 10.58 -4.94 2.27
C LEU A 29 11.57 -5.40 3.35
N PRO A 30 12.81 -5.80 2.99
CA PRO A 30 13.85 -6.05 3.99
C PRO A 30 14.23 -4.72 4.66
N LEU A 31 14.26 -4.70 6.00
CA LEU A 31 14.43 -3.51 6.85
C LEU A 31 15.63 -2.61 6.49
N SER A 32 15.46 -1.33 6.87
CA SER A 32 16.38 -0.16 6.86
C SER A 32 17.05 0.24 5.55
N ARG A 33 17.77 -0.65 4.86
CA ARG A 33 18.56 -0.27 3.68
C ARG A 33 17.70 0.06 2.46
N HIS A 34 16.55 -0.60 2.30
CA HIS A 34 15.72 -0.46 1.12
C HIS A 34 14.73 0.71 1.21
N ILE A 35 14.42 1.18 2.42
CA ILE A 35 13.66 2.42 2.60
C ILE A 35 14.49 3.61 2.12
N ALA A 36 15.83 3.57 2.27
CA ALA A 36 16.71 4.61 1.71
C ALA A 36 16.76 4.62 0.16
N GLU A 37 16.44 3.51 -0.52
CA GLU A 37 16.29 3.50 -1.99
C GLU A 37 15.01 4.22 -2.46
N VAL A 38 14.08 4.44 -1.54
CA VAL A 38 12.84 5.15 -1.74
C VAL A 38 13.07 6.57 -1.20
N VAL A 39 12.81 7.59 -2.02
CA VAL A 39 12.98 8.97 -1.55
C VAL A 39 11.92 9.21 -0.48
N THR A 40 12.37 9.42 0.76
CA THR A 40 11.48 9.70 1.90
C THR A 40 10.77 11.03 1.64
N MET A 41 9.44 11.01 1.65
CA MET A 41 8.64 12.23 1.58
C MET A 41 8.41 12.77 2.99
N GLY A 42 8.42 14.11 3.14
CA GLY A 42 8.24 14.79 4.41
C GLY A 42 6.93 14.42 5.13
N ASN A 43 6.93 14.59 6.46
CA ASN A 43 5.96 14.09 7.44
C ASN A 43 4.49 14.49 7.20
N LEU A 44 3.81 13.89 6.22
CA LEU A 44 2.34 13.79 6.25
C LEU A 44 1.94 12.61 7.14
N GLN A 45 2.11 12.78 8.45
CA GLN A 45 1.78 11.78 9.45
C GLN A 45 0.51 12.22 10.20
N HIS A 46 -0.59 11.54 9.95
CA HIS A 46 -1.83 11.75 10.68
C HIS A 46 -2.48 10.40 10.97
N ARG A 47 -3.09 10.26 12.15
CA ARG A 47 -3.72 9.00 12.62
C ARG A 47 -4.77 8.40 11.66
N ASN A 48 -5.35 9.23 10.80
CA ASN A 48 -6.41 8.84 9.85
C ASN A 48 -5.93 8.81 8.39
N LEU A 49 -4.61 8.95 8.14
CA LEU A 49 -4.02 8.83 6.81
C LEU A 49 -3.03 7.68 6.81
N VAL A 50 -3.01 6.89 5.72
CA VAL A 50 -2.03 5.83 5.55
C VAL A 50 -0.64 6.46 5.45
N PRO A 51 0.31 6.13 6.35
CA PRO A 51 1.65 6.71 6.30
C PRO A 51 2.35 6.38 4.99
N LEU A 52 2.82 7.42 4.31
CA LEU A 52 3.64 7.30 3.12
C LEU A 52 5.11 7.16 3.55
N LEU A 53 5.72 6.03 3.20
CA LEU A 53 7.13 5.74 3.48
C LEU A 53 8.04 6.40 2.44
N GLY A 54 7.55 6.60 1.22
CA GLY A 54 8.18 7.42 0.19
C GLY A 54 7.77 7.01 -1.22
N TYR A 55 8.60 7.32 -2.21
CA TYR A 55 8.38 6.92 -3.60
C TYR A 55 9.64 6.39 -4.30
N CYS A 56 9.44 5.65 -5.39
CA CYS A 56 10.48 5.20 -6.30
C CYS A 56 10.09 5.57 -7.73
N ARG A 57 11.00 6.22 -8.46
CA ARG A 57 10.81 6.52 -9.89
C ARG A 57 11.72 5.61 -10.72
N ARG A 58 11.15 4.83 -11.64
CA ARG A 58 11.92 3.95 -12.53
C ARG A 58 11.29 3.91 -13.91
N LYS A 59 12.10 4.10 -14.96
CA LYS A 59 11.67 3.97 -16.37
C LYS A 59 10.40 4.79 -16.71
N GLY A 60 10.22 5.95 -16.08
CA GLY A 60 9.04 6.80 -16.27
C GLY A 60 7.85 6.47 -15.36
N GLU A 61 7.88 5.33 -14.66
CA GLU A 61 6.85 4.93 -13.70
C GLU A 61 7.13 5.52 -12.31
N LEU A 62 6.07 5.96 -11.64
CA LEU A 62 6.10 6.43 -10.26
C LEU A 62 5.44 5.38 -9.36
N LEU A 63 6.21 4.84 -8.43
CA LEU A 63 5.77 3.86 -7.44
C LEU A 63 5.69 4.56 -6.09
N LEU A 64 4.52 4.52 -5.44
CA LEU A 64 4.33 5.01 -4.09
C LEU A 64 4.47 3.85 -3.10
N VAL A 65 5.17 4.08 -2.01
CA VAL A 65 5.44 3.08 -0.97
C VAL A 65 4.83 3.58 0.33
N SER A 66 3.86 2.85 0.85
CA SER A 66 3.13 3.18 2.07
C SER A 66 3.11 2.00 3.02
N GLU A 67 2.73 2.25 4.28
CA GLU A 67 2.47 1.18 5.22
C GLU A 67 1.30 0.29 4.76
N TYR A 68 1.46 -1.01 4.99
CA TYR A 68 0.42 -1.98 4.66
C TYR A 68 -0.71 -1.93 5.69
N MET A 69 -1.95 -1.86 5.22
CA MET A 69 -3.15 -1.87 6.06
C MET A 69 -3.73 -3.30 6.12
N PRO A 70 -3.49 -4.06 7.21
CA PRO A 70 -3.83 -5.49 7.27
C PRO A 70 -5.33 -5.76 7.27
N ASN A 71 -6.13 -4.81 7.71
CA ASN A 71 -7.59 -4.93 7.72
C ASN A 71 -8.21 -4.70 6.33
N GLY A 72 -7.43 -4.27 5.34
CA GLY A 72 -7.93 -4.00 4.00
C GLY A 72 -8.78 -2.74 3.93
N SER A 73 -9.56 -2.64 2.86
CA SER A 73 -10.33 -1.44 2.49
C SER A 73 -11.73 -1.43 3.09
N LEU A 74 -12.31 -0.24 3.26
CA LEU A 74 -13.66 -0.06 3.78
C LEU A 74 -14.72 -0.72 2.89
N ASP A 75 -14.55 -0.71 1.57
CA ASP A 75 -15.50 -1.34 0.63
C ASP A 75 -15.66 -2.85 0.89
N LYS A 76 -14.62 -3.52 1.40
CA LYS A 76 -14.67 -4.92 1.80
C LYS A 76 -15.66 -5.14 2.95
N TYR A 77 -15.75 -4.20 3.87
CA TYR A 77 -16.65 -4.29 5.03
C TYR A 77 -18.06 -3.82 4.70
N LEU A 78 -18.22 -2.85 3.81
CA LEU A 78 -19.53 -2.31 3.44
C LEU A 78 -20.28 -3.17 2.43
N PHE A 79 -19.59 -3.73 1.44
CA PHE A 79 -20.24 -4.31 0.26
C PHE A 79 -19.97 -5.81 0.06
N HIS A 80 -19.00 -6.41 0.76
CA HIS A 80 -18.57 -7.79 0.49
C HIS A 80 -18.95 -8.81 1.58
N ASN A 81 -19.88 -8.49 2.48
CA ASN A 81 -20.61 -9.42 3.35
C ASN A 81 -19.77 -10.43 4.16
N GLN A 82 -18.51 -10.10 4.48
CA GLN A 82 -17.57 -10.98 5.21
C GLN A 82 -17.45 -10.67 6.71
N ASN A 83 -18.22 -9.72 7.26
CA ASN A 83 -18.25 -9.36 8.68
C ASN A 83 -19.59 -8.73 9.08
N PRO A 84 -19.99 -8.76 10.37
CA PRO A 84 -21.18 -8.06 10.83
C PRO A 84 -21.06 -6.56 10.49
N SER A 85 -22.20 -5.96 10.15
CA SER A 85 -22.32 -4.53 9.83
C SER A 85 -21.47 -3.69 10.78
N PRO A 86 -20.69 -2.72 10.28
CA PRO A 86 -19.91 -1.85 11.15
C PRO A 86 -20.85 -1.19 12.18
N SER A 87 -20.50 -1.25 13.46
CA SER A 87 -21.28 -0.73 14.60
C SER A 87 -21.44 0.80 14.62
N TRP A 88 -21.08 1.47 13.51
CA TRP A 88 -21.14 2.92 13.34
C TRP A 88 -22.56 3.41 13.03
N LEU A 89 -23.51 2.49 12.79
CA LEU A 89 -24.93 2.76 12.57
C LEU A 89 -25.75 2.83 13.87
N GLN A 90 -25.12 3.25 14.98
CA GLN A 90 -25.85 3.46 16.23
C GLN A 90 -26.57 4.81 16.26
#